data_AF-A0A0U2VFN4-F1
#
_entry.id   AF-A0A0U2VFN4-F1
#
_cell.length_a   1.000
_cell.length_b   1.000
_cell.length_c   1.000
_cell.angle_alpha   90.00
_cell.angle_beta   90.00
_cell.angle_gamma   90.00
#
_symmetry.space_group_name_H-M   'P 1'
#
loop_
_entity.id
_entity.type
_entity.pdbx_description
1 polymer ?
#
loop_
_entity_poly.entity_id
_entity_poly.type
_entity_poly.pdbx_seq_one_letter_code
_entity_poly.pdbx_strand_id
1 'polypeptide(L)'
;MNNNDILIRLRYALDIKDTDMIKIFELGDLEITRDELRVLLTKQNEDDELPRDAVCDNRTLEAFLNGLITFKRGKPPVKNGVEPKPTFLITSQSNVNNVLLKKVKIALTLTSDDMLDVLRLAGVYASDSELSAILRKEGHRNYKECGDRYARNFLKGLAIKYRE
;
A
#
# COMPACT_ATOMS: atom_id res chain seq x y z
N MET A 1 -8.90 -0.63 9.57
CA MET A 1 -7.59 -1.14 9.13
C MET A 1 -6.64 0.03 9.17
N ASN A 2 -5.81 0.11 10.20
CA ASN A 2 -4.81 1.16 10.33
C ASN A 2 -3.56 0.89 9.47
N ASN A 3 -2.68 1.88 9.39
CA ASN A 3 -1.55 1.88 8.48
C ASN A 3 -0.53 0.78 8.79
N ASN A 4 -0.29 0.45 10.06
CA ASN A 4 0.57 -0.69 10.40
C ASN A 4 -0.08 -2.04 10.03
N ASP A 5 -1.40 -2.21 10.15
CA ASP A 5 -2.09 -3.42 9.65
C ASP A 5 -1.93 -3.57 8.12
N ILE A 6 -1.93 -2.47 7.36
CA ILE A 6 -1.63 -2.49 5.90
C ILE A 6 -0.19 -2.99 5.66
N LEU A 7 0.78 -2.41 6.37
CA LEU A 7 2.20 -2.73 6.24
C LEU A 7 2.46 -4.21 6.54
N ILE A 8 1.93 -4.70 7.67
CA ILE A 8 2.07 -6.10 8.12
C ILE A 8 1.48 -7.07 7.09
N ARG A 9 0.28 -6.77 6.58
CA ARG A 9 -0.40 -7.60 5.57
C ARG A 9 0.34 -7.63 4.24
N LEU A 10 0.86 -6.51 3.78
CA LEU A 10 1.67 -6.46 2.55
C LEU A 10 2.97 -7.24 2.70
N ARG A 11 3.67 -7.07 3.83
CA ARG A 11 4.88 -7.85 4.13
C ARG A 11 4.60 -9.35 4.06
N TYR A 12 3.52 -9.80 4.69
CA TYR A 12 3.11 -11.21 4.67
C TYR A 12 2.75 -11.67 3.26
N ALA A 13 1.87 -10.95 2.57
CA ALA A 13 1.36 -11.33 1.25
C ALA A 13 2.46 -11.46 0.20
N LEU A 14 3.53 -10.67 0.31
CA LEU A 14 4.61 -10.62 -0.67
C LEU A 14 5.91 -11.27 -0.17
N ASP A 15 5.87 -11.97 0.97
CA ASP A 15 7.01 -12.63 1.63
C ASP A 15 8.27 -11.75 1.73
N ILE A 16 8.08 -10.51 2.17
CA ILE A 16 9.17 -9.52 2.23
C ILE A 16 9.96 -9.75 3.53
N LYS A 17 11.26 -10.00 3.40
CA LYS A 17 12.18 -10.14 4.54
C LYS A 17 12.46 -8.80 5.18
N ASP A 18 12.83 -8.79 6.46
CA ASP A 18 13.14 -7.54 7.19
C ASP A 18 14.24 -6.70 6.51
N THR A 19 15.26 -7.36 5.95
CA THR A 19 16.32 -6.68 5.18
C THR A 19 15.78 -5.97 3.94
N ASP A 20 14.82 -6.58 3.25
CA ASP A 20 14.17 -5.99 2.08
C ASP A 20 13.17 -4.90 2.49
N MET A 21 12.49 -5.04 3.63
CA MET A 21 11.62 -3.99 4.18
C MET A 21 12.42 -2.71 4.44
N ILE A 22 13.58 -2.80 5.10
CA ILE A 22 14.46 -1.64 5.36
C ILE A 22 14.89 -0.99 4.03
N LYS A 23 15.33 -1.81 3.08
CA LYS A 23 15.70 -1.32 1.74
C LYS A 23 14.53 -0.68 1.00
N ILE A 24 13.32 -1.20 1.14
CA ILE A 24 12.12 -0.60 0.57
C ILE A 24 11.88 0.78 1.18
N PHE A 25 11.96 0.93 2.49
CA PHE A 25 11.83 2.24 3.13
C PHE A 25 12.88 3.24 2.64
N GLU A 26 14.14 2.82 2.53
CA GLU A 26 15.24 3.64 1.97
C GLU A 26 14.93 4.11 0.54
N LEU A 27 14.44 3.22 -0.32
CA LEU A 27 14.00 3.54 -1.69
C LEU A 27 12.76 4.46 -1.75
N GLY A 28 12.08 4.63 -0.61
CA GLY A 28 10.96 5.55 -0.40
C GLY A 28 11.35 6.89 0.24
N ASP A 29 12.65 7.19 0.31
CA ASP A 29 13.24 8.35 0.98
C ASP A 29 12.95 8.39 2.50
N LEU A 30 12.92 7.22 3.16
CA LEU A 30 12.79 7.11 4.61
C LEU A 30 13.78 6.07 5.15
N GLU A 31 14.81 6.52 5.86
CA GLU A 31 15.71 5.61 6.58
C GLU A 31 15.05 5.16 7.88
N ILE A 32 15.04 3.85 8.13
CA ILE A 32 14.58 3.26 9.39
C ILE A 32 15.58 2.22 9.90
N THR A 33 15.65 2.10 11.21
CA THR A 33 16.41 1.07 11.92
C THR A 33 15.63 -0.24 12.00
N ARG A 34 16.32 -1.31 12.38
CA ARG A 34 15.70 -2.61 12.62
C ARG A 34 14.70 -2.59 13.79
N ASP A 35 14.95 -1.75 14.80
CA ASP A 35 14.06 -1.65 15.95
C ASP A 35 12.80 -0.84 15.62
N GLU A 36 12.93 0.23 14.83
CA GLU A 36 11.75 0.93 14.28
C GLU A 36 10.92 0.02 13.38
N LEU A 37 11.56 -0.81 12.54
CA LEU A 37 10.84 -1.82 11.75
C LEU A 37 10.07 -2.80 12.63
N ARG A 38 10.65 -3.28 13.74
CA ARG A 38 9.95 -4.17 14.68
C ARG A 38 8.72 -3.51 15.27
N VAL A 39 8.81 -2.23 15.63
CA VAL A 39 7.68 -1.44 16.13
C VAL A 39 6.60 -1.30 15.04
N LEU A 40 6.98 -0.95 13.81
CA LEU A 40 6.07 -0.84 12.66
C LEU A 40 5.35 -2.15 12.32
N LEU A 41 6.00 -3.30 12.56
CA LEU A 41 5.45 -4.63 12.31
C LEU A 41 4.70 -5.22 13.52
N THR A 42 4.56 -4.46 14.60
CA THR A 42 3.77 -4.85 15.76
C THR A 42 2.36 -4.31 15.59
N LYS A 43 1.36 -5.18 15.78
CA LYS A 43 -0.05 -4.76 15.75
C LYS A 43 -0.29 -3.83 16.94
N GLN A 44 -0.85 -2.65 16.66
CA GLN A 44 -1.24 -1.71 17.71
C GLN A 44 -2.34 -2.34 18.56
N ASN A 45 -2.18 -2.33 19.88
CA ASN A 45 -3.22 -2.82 20.77
C ASN A 45 -4.33 -1.78 20.86
N GLU A 46 -5.58 -2.24 20.82
CA GLU A 46 -6.75 -1.38 20.93
C GLU A 46 -6.89 -0.81 22.35
N ASP A 47 -6.30 -1.49 23.35
CA ASP A 47 -6.32 -1.08 24.76
C ASP A 47 -5.30 0.03 25.10
N ASP A 48 -4.33 0.33 24.23
CA ASP A 48 -3.23 1.25 24.54
C ASP A 48 -3.67 2.75 24.51
N GLU A 49 -4.95 3.04 24.30
CA GLU A 49 -5.53 4.41 24.13
C GLU A 49 -4.76 5.28 23.11
N LEU A 50 -4.09 4.64 22.14
CA LEU A 50 -3.28 5.32 21.14
C LEU A 50 -4.14 5.82 19.97
N PRO A 51 -3.76 6.96 19.34
CA PRO A 51 -4.32 7.36 18.06
C PRO A 51 -4.24 6.23 17.03
N ARG A 52 -5.23 6.14 16.12
CA ARG A 52 -5.37 5.07 15.11
C ARG A 52 -4.08 4.67 14.40
N ASP A 53 -3.28 5.66 14.02
CA ASP A 53 -2.06 5.53 13.21
C ASP A 53 -0.81 6.00 13.98
N ALA A 54 -0.82 5.87 15.31
CA ALA A 54 0.28 6.31 16.17
C ALA A 54 1.62 5.61 15.87
N VAL A 55 1.56 4.33 15.47
CA VAL A 55 2.75 3.53 15.16
C VAL A 55 3.25 3.76 13.73
N CYS A 56 2.36 4.06 12.78
CA CYS A 56 2.70 4.21 11.37
C CYS A 56 1.83 5.31 10.78
N ASP A 57 2.38 6.52 10.64
CA ASP A 57 1.62 7.62 10.06
C ASP A 57 1.46 7.47 8.53
N ASN A 58 0.67 8.36 7.93
CA ASN A 58 0.41 8.36 6.49
C ASN A 58 1.68 8.52 5.65
N ARG A 59 2.64 9.33 6.13
CA ARG A 59 3.90 9.58 5.42
C ARG A 59 4.79 8.34 5.47
N THR A 60 4.88 7.67 6.61
CA THR A 60 5.62 6.41 6.78
C THR A 60 5.05 5.32 5.88
N LEU A 61 3.72 5.11 5.90
CA LEU A 61 3.08 4.13 5.03
C LEU A 61 3.33 4.43 3.54
N GLU A 62 3.17 5.69 3.13
CA GLU A 62 3.35 6.03 1.72
C GLU A 62 4.82 5.98 1.27
N ALA A 63 5.78 6.29 2.16
CA ALA A 63 7.20 6.07 1.90
C ALA A 63 7.46 4.58 1.57
N PHE A 64 6.93 3.66 2.38
CA PHE A 64 7.01 2.23 2.09
C PHE A 64 6.40 1.88 0.73
N LEU A 65 5.21 2.38 0.41
CA LEU A 65 4.53 2.08 -0.85
C LEU A 65 5.28 2.64 -2.07
N ASN A 66 5.88 3.82 -1.94
CA ASN A 66 6.75 4.41 -2.96
C ASN A 66 8.01 3.57 -3.17
N GLY A 67 8.67 3.21 -2.07
CA GLY A 67 9.82 2.34 -2.08
C GLY A 67 9.52 0.97 -2.68
N LEU A 68 8.34 0.41 -2.42
CA LEU A 68 7.93 -0.89 -2.94
C LEU A 68 7.81 -0.86 -4.47
N ILE A 69 7.33 0.24 -5.04
CA ILE A 69 7.31 0.44 -6.49
C ILE A 69 8.75 0.41 -7.03
N THR A 70 9.65 1.20 -6.44
CA THR A 70 11.05 1.25 -6.86
C THR A 70 11.75 -0.10 -6.68
N PHE A 71 11.47 -0.82 -5.61
CA PHE A 71 12.04 -2.13 -5.31
C PHE A 71 11.62 -3.18 -6.35
N LYS A 72 10.34 -3.19 -6.75
CA LYS A 72 9.82 -4.17 -7.72
C LYS A 72 10.09 -3.81 -9.17
N ARG A 73 10.22 -2.51 -9.50
CA ARG A 73 10.26 -2.03 -10.90
C ARG A 73 11.53 -1.27 -11.28
N GLY A 74 12.40 -1.00 -10.32
CA GLY A 74 13.55 -0.10 -10.49
C GLY A 74 13.16 1.37 -10.40
N LYS A 75 14.18 2.24 -10.44
CA LYS A 75 13.99 3.69 -10.40
C LYS A 75 13.22 4.16 -11.65
N PRO A 76 12.30 5.13 -11.52
CA PRO A 76 11.66 5.70 -12.70
C PRO A 76 12.69 6.41 -13.58
N PRO A 77 12.47 6.46 -14.91
CA PRO A 77 13.42 7.10 -15.82
C PRO A 77 13.54 8.59 -15.50
N VAL A 78 14.78 9.10 -15.55
CA VAL A 78 15.06 10.53 -15.44
C VAL A 78 14.32 11.27 -16.55
N LYS A 79 13.54 12.27 -16.19
CA LYS A 79 12.84 13.15 -17.14
C LYS A 79 13.44 14.54 -17.04
N ASN A 80 13.88 15.10 -18.17
CA ASN A 80 14.48 16.43 -18.26
C ASN A 80 15.69 16.63 -17.31
N GLY A 81 16.51 15.59 -17.11
CA GLY A 81 17.67 15.66 -16.20
C GLY A 81 17.33 15.69 -14.71
N VAL A 82 16.04 15.59 -14.34
CA VAL A 82 15.59 15.56 -12.95
C VAL A 82 15.19 14.15 -12.56
N GLU A 83 15.79 13.64 -11.49
CA GLU A 83 15.32 12.40 -10.86
C GLU A 83 13.91 12.64 -10.29
N PRO A 84 12.91 11.85 -10.72
CA PRO A 84 11.55 12.02 -10.23
C PRO A 84 11.48 11.64 -8.75
N LYS A 85 11.11 12.61 -7.91
CA LYS A 85 10.89 12.37 -6.48
C LYS A 85 9.62 11.54 -6.24
N PRO A 86 9.57 10.75 -5.17
CA PRO A 86 8.36 10.06 -4.75
C PRO A 86 7.20 11.04 -4.58
N THR A 87 6.06 10.76 -5.22
CA THR A 87 4.85 11.57 -5.05
C THR A 87 4.04 11.03 -3.88
N PHE A 88 3.77 11.90 -2.91
CA PHE A 88 2.88 11.62 -1.79
C PHE A 88 1.45 12.05 -2.13
N LEU A 89 0.51 11.12 -2.03
CA LEU A 89 -0.88 11.21 -2.41
C LEU A 89 -1.82 11.02 -1.22
N ILE A 90 -1.35 10.46 -0.10
CA ILE A 90 -2.17 10.34 1.11
C ILE A 90 -2.29 11.73 1.75
N THR A 91 -3.50 12.27 1.72
CA THR A 91 -3.81 13.62 2.23
C THR A 91 -4.73 13.56 3.44
N SER A 92 -5.45 12.45 3.61
CA SER A 92 -6.39 12.24 4.70
C SER A 92 -6.67 10.75 4.90
N GLN A 93 -7.38 10.42 5.98
CA GLN A 93 -7.70 9.03 6.28
C GLN A 93 -8.59 8.36 5.22
N SER A 94 -9.43 9.12 4.52
CA SER A 94 -10.38 8.57 3.54
C SER A 94 -9.68 8.04 2.29
N ASN A 95 -8.52 8.59 1.91
CA ASN A 95 -7.87 8.22 0.65
C ASN A 95 -6.73 7.20 0.80
N VAL A 96 -6.36 6.81 2.03
CA VAL A 96 -5.28 5.83 2.33
C VAL A 96 -5.45 4.55 1.51
N ASN A 97 -6.64 3.97 1.52
CA ASN A 97 -6.93 2.71 0.83
C ASN A 97 -6.88 2.85 -0.70
N ASN A 98 -7.32 3.99 -1.25
CA ASN A 98 -7.22 4.27 -2.68
C ASN A 98 -5.75 4.34 -3.12
N VAL A 99 -4.92 5.03 -2.31
CA VAL A 99 -3.47 5.13 -2.57
C VAL A 99 -2.79 3.78 -2.44
N LEU A 100 -3.13 2.99 -1.41
CA LEU A 100 -2.68 1.60 -1.25
C LEU A 100 -2.92 0.77 -2.52
N LEU A 101 -4.18 0.68 -2.97
CA LEU A 101 -4.53 -0.11 -4.15
C LEU A 101 -3.78 0.37 -5.39
N LYS A 102 -3.70 1.69 -5.59
CA LYS A 102 -3.00 2.27 -6.74
C LYS A 102 -1.50 1.98 -6.72
N LYS A 103 -0.82 2.18 -5.59
CA LYS A 103 0.64 1.96 -5.48
C LYS A 103 0.99 0.48 -5.60
N VAL A 104 0.21 -0.41 -4.99
CA VAL A 104 0.41 -1.86 -5.09
C VAL A 104 0.15 -2.37 -6.51
N LYS A 105 -0.92 -1.88 -7.18
CA LYS A 105 -1.15 -2.14 -8.60
C LYS A 105 0.07 -1.78 -9.43
N ILE A 106 0.63 -0.59 -9.20
CA ILE A 106 1.82 -0.10 -9.90
C ILE A 106 3.04 -0.97 -9.57
N ALA A 107 3.29 -1.30 -8.31
CA ALA A 107 4.46 -2.06 -7.87
C ALA A 107 4.49 -3.49 -8.43
N LEU A 108 3.33 -4.16 -8.43
CA LEU A 108 3.19 -5.53 -8.89
C LEU A 108 2.83 -5.63 -10.39
N THR A 109 2.78 -4.50 -11.10
CA THR A 109 2.42 -4.42 -12.53
C THR A 109 1.07 -5.09 -12.86
N LEU A 110 0.10 -4.96 -11.94
CA LEU A 110 -1.23 -5.57 -12.10
C LEU A 110 -2.06 -4.78 -13.12
N THR A 111 -2.74 -5.49 -14.00
CA THR A 111 -3.82 -4.94 -14.83
C THR A 111 -5.08 -4.71 -13.99
N SER A 112 -6.13 -4.14 -14.58
CA SER A 112 -7.43 -4.07 -13.88
C SER A 112 -8.03 -5.47 -13.71
N ASP A 113 -7.87 -6.35 -14.69
CA ASP A 113 -8.35 -7.73 -14.61
C ASP A 113 -7.64 -8.50 -13.49
N ASP A 114 -6.31 -8.34 -13.38
CA ASP A 114 -5.53 -8.94 -12.29
C ASP A 114 -6.03 -8.51 -10.90
N MET A 115 -6.39 -7.22 -10.75
CA MET A 115 -6.92 -6.69 -9.50
C MET A 115 -8.28 -7.31 -9.16
N LEU A 116 -9.14 -7.48 -10.17
CA LEU A 116 -10.44 -8.14 -10.01
C LEU A 116 -10.26 -9.62 -9.66
N ASP A 117 -9.32 -10.33 -10.28
CA ASP A 117 -9.00 -11.72 -9.94
C ASP A 117 -8.51 -11.85 -8.50
N VAL A 118 -7.62 -10.95 -8.06
CA VAL A 118 -7.15 -10.89 -6.67
C VAL A 118 -8.32 -10.71 -5.70
N LEU A 119 -9.27 -9.82 -6.00
CA LEU A 119 -10.46 -9.63 -5.16
C LEU A 119 -11.37 -10.86 -5.13
N ARG A 120 -11.53 -11.55 -6.26
CA ARG A 120 -12.32 -12.79 -6.37
C ARG A 120 -11.75 -13.90 -5.49
N LEU A 121 -10.43 -14.03 -5.38
CA LEU A 121 -9.79 -14.98 -4.45
C LEU A 121 -10.23 -14.76 -3.00
N ALA A 122 -10.52 -13.52 -2.62
CA ALA A 122 -11.03 -13.16 -1.30
C ALA A 122 -12.58 -13.14 -1.21
N GLY A 123 -13.29 -13.59 -2.24
CA GLY A 123 -14.76 -13.61 -2.29
C GLY A 123 -15.40 -12.25 -2.56
N VAL A 124 -14.66 -11.28 -3.10
CA VAL A 124 -15.18 -9.96 -3.48
C VAL A 124 -15.33 -9.86 -4.99
N TYR A 125 -16.56 -9.63 -5.45
CA TYR A 125 -16.90 -9.46 -6.86
C TYR A 125 -17.17 -7.98 -7.15
N ALA A 126 -16.16 -7.27 -7.64
CA ALA A 126 -16.28 -5.89 -8.06
C ALA A 126 -16.44 -5.79 -9.58
N SER A 127 -17.06 -4.72 -10.06
CA SER A 127 -17.11 -4.39 -11.49
C SER A 127 -15.90 -3.55 -11.93
N ASP A 128 -15.62 -3.52 -13.23
CA ASP A 128 -14.62 -2.62 -13.81
C ASP A 128 -14.88 -1.15 -13.49
N SER A 129 -16.16 -0.74 -13.50
CA SER A 129 -16.55 0.63 -13.23
C SER A 129 -16.30 1.01 -11.77
N GLU A 130 -16.54 0.09 -10.83
CA GLU A 130 -16.25 0.29 -9.41
C GLU A 130 -14.74 0.38 -9.15
N LEU A 131 -13.96 -0.57 -9.70
CA LEU A 131 -12.51 -0.55 -9.57
C LEU A 131 -11.91 0.71 -10.20
N SER A 132 -12.40 1.12 -11.37
CA SER A 132 -11.98 2.36 -12.03
C SER A 132 -12.29 3.59 -11.17
N ALA A 133 -13.46 3.63 -10.52
CA ALA A 133 -13.82 4.72 -9.62
C ALA A 133 -12.88 4.82 -8.40
N ILE A 134 -12.49 3.68 -7.83
CA ILE A 134 -11.54 3.59 -6.71
C ILE A 134 -10.13 4.04 -7.11
N LEU A 135 -9.66 3.68 -8.31
CA LEU A 135 -8.29 3.99 -8.75
C LEU A 135 -8.09 5.42 -9.26
N ARG A 136 -9.16 6.22 -9.34
CA ARG A 136 -9.09 7.64 -9.72
C ARG A 136 -8.43 8.47 -8.62
N LYS A 137 -7.87 9.62 -9.01
CA LYS A 137 -7.32 10.60 -8.08
C LYS A 137 -8.47 11.24 -7.29
N GLU A 138 -8.25 11.48 -6.00
CA GLU A 138 -9.15 12.26 -5.16
C GLU A 138 -9.43 13.64 -5.80
N GLY A 139 -10.68 14.09 -5.71
CA GLY A 139 -11.18 15.31 -6.38
C GLY A 139 -11.69 15.10 -7.82
N HIS A 140 -11.50 13.93 -8.43
CA HIS A 140 -12.11 13.62 -9.72
C HIS A 140 -13.63 13.39 -9.58
N ARG A 141 -14.46 13.86 -10.55
CA ARG A 141 -15.94 13.76 -10.50
C ARG A 141 -16.50 12.36 -10.26
N ASN A 142 -15.77 11.34 -10.69
CA ASN A 142 -16.14 9.93 -10.57
C ASN A 142 -15.21 9.16 -9.61
N TYR A 143 -14.53 9.86 -8.71
CA TYR A 143 -13.76 9.25 -7.62
C TYR A 143 -14.71 8.59 -6.63
N LYS A 144 -14.33 7.42 -6.10
CA LYS A 144 -15.03 6.77 -5.00
C LYS A 144 -14.02 6.36 -3.94
N GLU A 145 -14.33 6.68 -2.69
CA GLU A 145 -13.54 6.23 -1.54
C GLU A 145 -13.49 4.71 -1.47
N CYS A 146 -12.30 4.17 -1.20
CA CYS A 146 -12.10 2.74 -0.99
C CYS A 146 -12.26 2.42 0.51
N GLY A 147 -13.35 1.76 0.88
CA GLY A 147 -13.55 1.35 2.27
C GLY A 147 -12.59 0.25 2.73
N ASP A 148 -12.37 0.16 4.03
CA ASP A 148 -11.46 -0.81 4.68
C ASP A 148 -11.78 -2.27 4.33
N ARG A 149 -13.07 -2.62 4.19
CA ARG A 149 -13.49 -3.96 3.79
C ARG A 149 -12.90 -4.34 2.44
N TYR A 150 -12.92 -3.42 1.48
CA TYR A 150 -12.44 -3.68 0.13
C TYR A 150 -10.92 -3.84 0.12
N ALA A 151 -10.19 -2.91 0.75
CA ALA A 151 -8.74 -2.95 0.84
C ALA A 151 -8.22 -4.16 1.62
N ARG A 152 -8.89 -4.54 2.72
CA ARG A 152 -8.57 -5.76 3.49
C ARG A 152 -8.72 -7.01 2.64
N ASN A 153 -9.78 -7.12 1.85
CA ASN A 153 -9.98 -8.28 0.97
C ASN A 153 -9.01 -8.28 -0.21
N PHE A 154 -8.64 -7.13 -0.75
CA PHE A 154 -7.57 -7.04 -1.75
C PHE A 154 -6.24 -7.58 -1.20
N LEU A 155 -5.83 -7.15 0.00
CA LEU A 155 -4.63 -7.66 0.67
C LEU A 155 -4.71 -9.16 0.99
N LYS A 156 -5.88 -9.65 1.43
CA LYS A 156 -6.12 -11.09 1.62
C LYS A 156 -5.98 -11.85 0.30
N GLY A 157 -6.55 -11.34 -0.79
CA GLY A 157 -6.42 -11.94 -2.12
C GLY A 157 -4.98 -12.00 -2.61
N LEU A 158 -4.17 -10.96 -2.32
CA LEU A 158 -2.74 -10.98 -2.63
C LEU A 158 -2.03 -12.07 -1.84
N ALA A 159 -2.35 -12.23 -0.56
CA ALA A 159 -1.78 -13.31 0.25
C ALA A 159 -2.15 -14.68 -0.31
N ILE A 160 -3.42 -14.91 -0.68
CA ILE A 160 -3.84 -16.16 -1.33
C ILE A 160 -3.09 -16.37 -2.65
N LYS A 161 -2.91 -15.32 -3.47
CA LYS A 161 -2.27 -15.44 -4.79
C LYS A 161 -0.77 -15.74 -4.73
N TYR A 162 -0.06 -15.21 -3.73
CA TYR A 162 1.41 -15.22 -3.69
C TYR A 162 2.00 -16.03 -2.54
N ARG A 163 1.20 -16.45 -1.56
CA ARG A 163 1.69 -17.14 -0.35
C ARG A 163 1.09 -18.52 -0.15
N GLU A 164 -0.13 -18.76 -0.60
CA GLU A 164 -0.82 -20.06 -0.53
C GLU A 164 -0.71 -20.80 -1.86
#